data_AF-A0A9R0XUW5-F1
#
_entry.id   AF-A0A9R0XUW5-F1
#
_cell.length_a   1.000
_cell.length_b   1.000
_cell.length_c   1.000
_cell.angle_alpha   90.00
_cell.angle_beta   90.00
_cell.angle_gamma   90.00
#
_symmetry.space_group_name_H-M   'P 1'
#
loop_
_entity.id
_entity.type
_entity.pdbx_description
1 polymer ?
#
loop_
_entity_poly.entity_id
_entity_poly.type
_entity_poly.pdbx_seq_one_letter_code
_entity_poly.pdbx_strand_id
1 'polypeptide(L)' 'MGRVYFETDCMSLHQALSSTAMDRGSLGFLFREAKYLMHLGFFEYKTMYCSLVCNLPVHVLAKAGVCGVPDSEQI' A
#
# COMPACT_ATOMS: atom_id res chain seq x y z
N MET A 1 5.87 -15.01 11.47
CA MET A 1 6.18 -14.38 10.16
C MET A 1 5.30 -15.05 9.11
N GLY A 2 4.38 -14.31 8.50
CA GLY A 2 3.38 -14.84 7.55
C GLY A 2 3.74 -14.59 6.08
N ARG A 3 2.88 -15.06 5.18
CA ARG A 3 2.91 -14.73 3.74
C ARG A 3 1.77 -13.77 3.44
N VAL A 4 2.05 -12.66 2.74
CA VAL A 4 1.06 -11.59 2.52
C VAL A 4 1.01 -11.15 1.06
N TYR A 5 -0.20 -10.88 0.59
CA TYR A 5 -0.47 -10.21 -0.68
C TYR A 5 -0.94 -8.78 -0.40
N PHE A 6 -0.27 -7.80 -0.98
CA PHE A 6 -0.65 -6.39 -0.96
C PHE A 6 -1.27 -6.03 -2.30
N GLU A 7 -2.58 -5.86 -2.33
CA GLU A 7 -3.30 -5.45 -3.53
C GLU A 7 -3.43 -3.93 -3.59
N THR A 8 -3.23 -3.37 -4.78
CA THR A 8 -3.42 -1.94 -5.04
C THR A 8 -3.92 -1.72 -6.45
N ASP A 9 -4.81 -0.76 -6.63
CA ASP A 9 -5.22 -0.27 -7.95
C ASP A 9 -4.33 0.87 -8.46
N CYS A 10 -3.27 1.22 -7.72
CA CYS A 10 -2.28 2.20 -8.13
C CYS A 10 -1.10 1.51 -8.83
N MET A 11 -1.13 1.49 -10.17
CA MET A 11 -0.08 0.84 -10.98
C MET A 11 1.32 1.41 -10.71
N SER A 12 1.44 2.73 -10.55
CA SER A 12 2.74 3.37 -10.26
C SER A 12 3.29 2.95 -8.89
N LEU A 13 2.43 2.79 -7.88
CA LEU A 13 2.84 2.28 -6.57
C LEU A 13 3.28 0.82 -6.66
N HIS A 14 2.52 -0.03 -7.37
CA HIS A 14 2.91 -1.42 -7.61
C HIS A 14 4.29 -1.51 -8.27
N GLN A 15 4.55 -0.71 -9.30
CA GLN A 15 5.86 -0.66 -9.98
C GLN A 15 6.98 -0.16 -9.06
N ALA A 16 6.70 0.85 -8.23
CA ALA A 16 7.67 1.40 -7.27
C ALA A 16 8.05 0.40 -6.18
N LEU A 17 7.11 -0.43 -5.72
CA LEU A 17 7.37 -1.47 -4.70
C LEU A 17 7.95 -2.75 -5.29
N SER A 18 7.68 -3.05 -6.57
CA SER A 18 8.16 -4.26 -7.25
C SER A 18 9.52 -4.08 -7.93
N SER A 19 10.06 -2.87 -7.95
CA SER A 19 11.34 -2.56 -8.61
C SER A 19 12.14 -1.49 -7.85
N THR A 20 13.31 -1.15 -8.35
CA THR A 20 14.15 -0.05 -7.81
C THR A 20 14.04 1.23 -8.63
N ALA A 21 13.19 1.28 -9.66
CA ALA A 21 13.11 2.39 -10.61
C ALA A 21 12.78 3.72 -9.94
N MET A 22 11.95 3.70 -8.89
CA MET A 22 11.49 4.90 -8.19
C MET A 22 12.25 5.22 -6.90
N ASP A 23 13.28 4.43 -6.54
CA ASP A 23 13.99 4.54 -5.24
C ASP A 23 14.79 5.83 -5.09
N ARG A 24 15.16 6.44 -6.21
CA ARG A 24 15.89 7.72 -6.26
C ARG A 24 14.98 8.90 -6.61
N GLY A 25 13.67 8.68 -6.77
CA GLY A 25 12.69 9.73 -7.00
C GLY A 25 12.45 10.58 -5.75
N SER A 26 11.68 11.65 -5.88
CA SER A 26 11.33 12.57 -4.78
C SER A 26 10.69 11.86 -3.59
N LEU A 27 9.84 10.85 -3.85
CA LEU A 27 9.22 10.00 -2.83
C LEU A 27 9.95 8.66 -2.61
N GLY A 28 11.15 8.50 -3.19
CA GLY A 28 11.89 7.24 -3.19
C GLY A 28 12.22 6.72 -1.79
N PHE A 29 12.38 7.62 -0.81
CA PHE A 29 12.61 7.22 0.58
C PHE A 29 11.42 6.44 1.18
N LEU A 30 10.18 6.78 0.81
CA LEU A 30 8.98 6.05 1.27
C LEU A 30 8.94 4.64 0.68
N PHE A 31 9.27 4.50 -0.61
CA PHE A 31 9.29 3.18 -1.26
C PHE A 31 10.38 2.27 -0.69
N ARG A 32 11.55 2.82 -0.37
CA ARG A 32 12.63 2.07 0.30
C ARG A 32 12.22 1.62 1.71
N GLU A 33 11.59 2.51 2.47
CA GLU A 33 11.11 2.18 3.82
C GLU A 33 10.03 1.10 3.78
N ALA A 34 9.02 1.26 2.91
CA ALA A 34 7.98 0.25 2.74
C ALA A 34 8.57 -1.13 2.36
N LYS A 35 9.51 -1.16 1.42
CA LYS A 35 10.21 -2.40 1.05
C LYS A 35 11.00 -2.98 2.22
N TYR A 36 11.69 -2.16 3.00
CA TYR A 36 12.43 -2.62 4.17
C TYR A 36 11.49 -3.25 5.21
N LEU A 37 10.40 -2.57 5.54
CA LEU A 37 9.39 -3.07 6.49
C LEU A 37 8.75 -4.38 6.01
N MET A 38 8.46 -4.51 4.71
CA MET A 38 7.93 -5.76 4.15
C MET A 38 8.93 -6.91 4.25
N HIS A 39 10.21 -6.67 3.96
CA HIS A 39 11.26 -7.69 4.14
C HIS A 39 11.46 -8.08 5.61
N LEU A 40 11.33 -7.13 6.53
CA LEU A 40 11.50 -7.38 7.96
C LEU A 40 10.30 -8.12 8.58
N GLY A 41 9.08 -7.77 8.16
CA GLY A 41 7.84 -8.19 8.79
C GLY A 41 7.23 -9.48 8.24
N PHE A 42 7.63 -9.94 7.05
CA PHE A 42 7.01 -11.08 6.38
C PHE A 42 8.04 -12.07 5.84
N PHE A 43 7.64 -13.35 5.81
CA PHE A 43 8.45 -14.40 5.20
C PHE A 43 8.41 -14.33 3.67
N GLU A 44 7.21 -14.09 3.13
CA GLU A 44 6.98 -13.86 1.70
C GLU A 44 6.00 -12.70 1.58
N TYR A 45 6.28 -11.76 0.69
CA TYR A 45 5.34 -10.69 0.35
C TYR A 45 5.28 -10.53 -1.15
N LYS A 46 4.09 -10.20 -1.66
CA LYS A 46 3.87 -9.87 -3.08
C LYS A 46 2.99 -8.64 -3.17
N THR A 47 3.37 -7.70 -4.03
CA THR A 47 2.53 -6.58 -4.42
C THR A 47 1.84 -6.91 -5.73
N MET A 48 0.52 -6.74 -5.78
CA MET A 48 -0.29 -7.08 -6.93
C MET A 48 -1.13 -5.88 -7.35
N TYR A 49 -1.17 -5.64 -8.65
CA TYR A 49 -2.12 -4.68 -9.21
C TYR A 49 -3.51 -5.33 -9.32
N CYS A 50 -4.55 -4.63 -8.87
CA CYS A 50 -5.94 -5.03 -9.03
C CYS A 50 -6.78 -3.90 -9.66
N SER A 51 -7.99 -4.21 -10.11
CA SER A 51 -8.89 -3.17 -10.63
C SER A 51 -9.45 -2.31 -9.49
N LEU A 52 -9.83 -1.07 -9.79
CA LEU A 52 -10.50 -0.15 -8.84
C LEU A 52 -11.69 -0.80 -8.13
N VAL A 53 -12.45 -1.63 -8.83
CA VAL A 53 -13.64 -2.32 -8.29
C VAL A 53 -13.26 -3.27 -7.15
N CYS A 54 -12.12 -3.97 -7.29
CA CYS A 54 -11.58 -4.84 -6.23
C CYS A 54 -11.13 -4.03 -5.01
N ASN A 55 -10.62 -2.81 -5.23
CA ASN A 55 -10.10 -1.94 -4.18
C ASN A 55 -11.10 -0.89 -3.67
N LEU A 56 -12.37 -0.95 -4.08
CA LEU A 56 -13.39 0.04 -3.75
C LEU A 56 -13.56 0.27 -2.24
N PRO A 57 -13.53 -0.76 -1.36
CA PRO A 57 -13.60 -0.55 0.08
C PRO A 57 -12.47 0.34 0.61
N VAL A 58 -11.25 0.21 0.08
CA VAL A 58 -10.10 1.02 0.47
C VAL A 58 -10.29 2.48 0.06
N HIS A 59 -10.88 2.75 -1.11
CA HIS A 59 -11.23 4.12 -1.52
C HIS A 59 -12.25 4.78 -0.59
N VAL A 60 -13.27 4.03 -0.17
CA VAL A 60 -14.28 4.52 0.78
C VAL A 60 -13.61 4.85 2.13
N LEU A 61 -12.76 3.96 2.63
CA LEU A 61 -12.04 4.17 3.89
C LEU A 61 -11.05 5.34 3.81
N ALA A 62 -10.30 5.45 2.71
CA ALA A 62 -9.38 6.57 2.49
C ALA A 62 -10.13 7.91 2.44
N LYS A 63 -11.29 7.95 1.76
CA LYS A 63 -12.16 9.13 1.73
C LYS A 63 -12.69 9.49 3.13
N ALA A 64 -13.11 8.49 3.91
CA ALA A 64 -13.56 8.71 5.29
C ALA A 64 -12.45 9.30 6.17
N GLY A 65 -11.21 8.80 6.04
CA GLY A 65 -10.05 9.33 6.74
C GLY A 65 -9.73 10.79 6.39
N VAL A 66 -9.92 11.18 5.13
CA VAL A 66 -9.77 12.59 4.70
C VAL A 66 -10.87 13.48 5.26
N CYS A 67 -12.09 12.97 5.39
CA CYS A 67 -13.23 13.70 5.95
C CYS A 67 -13.20 13.82 7.49
N GLY A 68 -12.24 13.18 8.17
CA GLY A 68 -11.98 13.40 9.60
C GLY A 68 -13.12 12.94 10.51
N VAL A 69 -13.77 11.81 10.21
CA VAL A 69 -14.67 11.19 11.18
C VAL A 69 -13.82 10.83 12.41
N PRO A 70 -14.05 11.43 13.59
CA PRO A 70 -13.30 11.07 14.79
C PRO A 70 -13.55 9.59 15.10
N ASP A 71 -12.54 8.89 15.65
CA ASP A 71 -12.53 7.44 15.97
C ASP A 71 -13.66 6.97 16.92
N SER A 72 -14.63 7.84 17.26
CA SER A 72 -15.67 7.64 18.26
C SER A 72 -16.93 6.93 17.75
N GLU A 73 -17.06 6.63 16.45
CA GLU A 73 -18.25 6.01 15.86
C GLU A 73 -17.96 4.72 15.07
N GLN A 74 -16.94 3.95 15.47
CA GLN A 74 -16.74 2.57 15.01
C GLN A 74 -17.18 1.60 16.12
N ILE A 75 -18.50 1.38 16.24
CA ILE A 75 -19.10 0.23 16.95
C ILE A 75 -20.06 -0.46 15.99
#